data_AF-A0A7L4DPA9-F1
#
_entry.id   AF-A0A7L4DPA9-F1
#
_cell.length_a   1.000
_cell.length_b   1.000
_cell.length_c   1.000
_cell.angle_alpha   90.00
_cell.angle_beta   90.00
_cell.angle_gamma   90.00
#
_symmetry.space_group_name_H-M   'P 1'
#
loop_
_entity.id
_entity.type
_entity.pdbx_description
1 polymer ?
#
loop_
_entity_poly.entity_id
_entity_poly.type
_entity_poly.pdbx_seq_one_letter_code
_entity_poly.pdbx_strand_id
1 'polypeptide(L)'
;QAVENPTSTEIQDVCAAVGFNVLLEKNKMYPREWNRDMQYRGRVRIQLKQDDGNPCLPQFPTRKSVMLYAAETIPKLKTRTQKMGGSDQSLQQGEGGKKGKGKKKK
;
A
#
# COMPACT_ATOMS: atom_id res chain seq x y z
N GLN A 1 11.17 2.18 13.93
CA GLN A 1 9.81 1.60 13.87
C GLN A 1 9.53 1.16 12.44
N ALA A 2 8.94 -0.01 12.28
CA ALA A 2 8.58 -0.59 10.98
C ALA A 2 7.21 -1.28 11.13
N VAL A 3 6.60 -1.63 9.99
CA VAL A 3 5.32 -2.34 9.93
C VAL A 3 5.53 -3.63 9.15
N GLU A 4 4.77 -4.66 9.50
CA GLU A 4 4.80 -5.94 8.81
C GLU A 4 4.09 -5.86 7.45
N ASN A 5 4.79 -6.32 6.40
CA ASN A 5 4.30 -6.42 5.03
C ASN A 5 3.53 -5.19 4.54
N PRO A 6 4.09 -3.96 4.62
CA PRO A 6 3.39 -2.76 4.16
C PRO A 6 3.30 -2.77 2.63
N THR A 7 2.16 -2.36 2.09
CA THR A 7 1.96 -2.26 0.64
C THR A 7 2.18 -0.84 0.15
N SER A 8 2.57 -0.70 -1.13
CA SER A 8 2.74 0.60 -1.76
C SER A 8 1.44 1.43 -1.80
N THR A 9 0.29 0.77 -1.89
CA THR A 9 -1.03 1.39 -1.79
C THR A 9 -1.31 1.96 -0.41
N GLU A 10 -1.05 1.21 0.67
CA GLU A 10 -1.26 1.72 2.04
C GLU A 10 -0.37 2.93 2.33
N ILE A 11 0.87 2.92 1.86
CA ILE A 11 1.79 4.06 1.97
C ILE A 11 1.25 5.26 1.20
N GLN A 12 0.70 5.06 0.00
CA GLN A 12 0.06 6.13 -0.75
C GLN A 12 -1.13 6.71 0.02
N ASP A 13 -2.02 5.87 0.53
CA ASP A 13 -3.26 6.30 1.19
C ASP A 13 -2.96 7.14 2.44
N VAL A 14 -2.02 6.71 3.30
CA VAL A 14 -1.66 7.47 4.51
C VAL A 14 -0.98 8.79 4.17
N CYS A 15 -0.12 8.83 3.15
CA CYS A 15 0.56 10.05 2.74
C CYS A 15 -0.40 11.03 2.04
N ALA A 16 -1.33 10.53 1.23
CA ALA A 16 -2.36 11.35 0.60
C ALA A 16 -3.34 11.91 1.64
N ALA A 17 -3.73 11.11 2.64
CA ALA A 17 -4.65 11.54 3.70
C ALA A 17 -4.11 12.69 4.56
N VAL A 18 -2.79 12.78 4.75
CA VAL A 18 -2.16 13.90 5.48
C VAL A 18 -1.91 15.13 4.59
N GLY A 19 -2.22 15.05 3.29
CA GLY A 19 -2.16 16.18 2.36
C GLY A 19 -0.87 16.27 1.54
N PHE A 20 -0.08 15.20 1.43
CA PHE A 20 1.02 15.20 0.46
C PHE A 20 0.52 15.07 -0.97
N ASN A 21 1.27 15.64 -1.91
CA ASN A 21 1.16 15.29 -3.32
C ASN A 21 1.91 13.97 -3.58
N VAL A 22 1.16 12.93 -3.95
CA VAL A 22 1.64 11.54 -4.02
C VAL A 22 1.30 10.92 -5.37
N LEU A 23 2.27 10.19 -5.95
CA LEU A 23 2.07 9.40 -7.16
C LEU A 23 2.54 7.95 -6.94
N LEU A 24 1.69 7.00 -7.30
CA LEU A 24 1.97 5.57 -7.18
C LEU A 24 2.39 4.97 -8.53
N GLU A 25 3.60 4.42 -8.57
CA GLU A 25 4.14 3.69 -9.71
C GLU A 25 4.03 2.18 -9.46
N LYS A 26 2.87 1.59 -9.76
CA LYS A 26 2.52 0.19 -9.40
C LYS A 26 3.48 -0.87 -9.93
N ASN A 27 4.10 -0.64 -11.08
CA ASN A 27 4.96 -1.63 -11.76
C ASN A 27 6.45 -1.50 -11.43
N LYS A 28 6.86 -0.53 -10.59
CA LYS A 28 8.27 -0.41 -10.19
C LYS A 28 8.61 -1.41 -9.11
N MET A 29 9.83 -1.94 -9.15
CA MET A 29 10.31 -2.93 -8.20
C MET A 29 11.61 -2.42 -7.57
N TYR A 30 11.76 -2.63 -6.27
CA TYR A 30 13.01 -2.32 -5.59
C TYR A 30 14.06 -3.37 -6.00
N PRO A 31 15.28 -2.97 -6.43
CA PRO A 31 16.25 -3.94 -6.96
C PRO A 31 16.68 -5.05 -6.00
N ARG A 32 16.57 -4.83 -4.68
CA ARG A 32 16.90 -5.85 -3.67
C ARG A 32 15.68 -6.65 -3.20
N GLU A 33 14.48 -6.31 -3.68
CA GLU A 33 13.29 -7.12 -3.43
C GLU A 33 13.36 -8.36 -4.34
N TRP A 34 13.39 -9.53 -3.73
CA TRP A 34 13.50 -10.80 -4.45
C TRP A 34 12.13 -11.31 -4.88
N ASN A 35 11.09 -11.00 -4.09
CA ASN A 35 9.74 -11.48 -4.36
C ASN A 35 9.08 -10.61 -5.45
N ARG A 36 8.66 -11.28 -6.53
CA ARG A 36 8.04 -10.62 -7.69
C ARG A 36 6.52 -10.58 -7.63
N ASP A 37 5.89 -11.01 -6.55
CA ASP A 37 4.44 -10.93 -6.41
C ASP A 37 3.95 -9.48 -6.42
N MET A 38 2.70 -9.28 -6.86
CA MET A 38 2.13 -7.95 -7.04
C MET A 38 2.12 -7.11 -5.74
N GLN A 39 2.01 -7.76 -4.58
CA GLN A 39 1.96 -7.11 -3.28
C GLN A 39 3.28 -6.43 -2.86
N TYR A 40 4.43 -6.93 -3.35
CA TYR A 40 5.76 -6.39 -3.07
C TYR A 40 6.24 -5.40 -4.15
N ARG A 41 5.42 -5.17 -5.18
CA ARG A 41 5.67 -4.18 -6.21
C ARG A 41 5.09 -2.81 -5.84
N GLY A 42 5.73 -1.79 -6.38
CA GLY A 42 5.27 -0.42 -6.32
C GLY A 42 6.34 0.53 -5.80
N ARG A 43 6.29 1.78 -6.28
CA ARG A 43 7.07 2.89 -5.74
C ARG A 43 6.18 4.09 -5.54
N VAL A 44 6.21 4.65 -4.33
CA VAL A 44 5.49 5.87 -3.99
C VAL A 44 6.42 7.06 -4.17
N ARG A 45 6.03 8.02 -5.01
CA ARG A 45 6.70 9.31 -5.17
C ARG A 45 5.95 10.36 -4.35
N ILE A 46 6.68 11.11 -3.54
CA ILE A 46 6.13 12.13 -2.65
C ILE A 46 6.85 13.44 -2.92
N GLN A 47 6.09 14.52 -3.12
CA GLN A 47 6.64 15.86 -3.14
C GLN A 47 6.91 16.31 -1.70
N LEU A 48 8.18 16.46 -1.36
CA LEU A 48 8.61 16.89 -0.02
C LEU A 48 8.84 18.39 0.07
N LYS A 49 9.24 19.01 -1.04
CA LYS A 49 9.60 20.42 -1.12
C LYS A 49 8.84 21.07 -2.26
N GLN A 50 8.51 22.32 -2.06
CA GLN A 50 8.01 23.21 -3.10
C GLN A 50 9.20 23.71 -3.94
N ASP A 51 8.90 24.43 -5.01
CA ASP A 51 9.92 24.95 -5.93
C ASP A 51 10.86 25.94 -5.22
N ASP A 52 10.38 26.63 -4.18
CA ASP A 52 11.16 27.53 -3.31
C ASP A 52 12.12 26.79 -2.34
N GLY A 53 12.14 25.44 -2.37
CA GLY A 53 13.01 24.62 -1.53
C GLY A 53 12.53 24.39 -0.10
N ASN A 54 11.46 25.08 0.31
CA ASN A 54 10.79 24.87 1.59
C ASN A 54 9.98 23.56 1.61
N PRO A 55 9.84 22.89 2.77
CA PRO A 55 9.00 21.70 2.89
C PRO A 55 7.54 21.98 2.52
N CYS A 56 6.87 21.04 1.83
CA CYS A 56 5.43 21.15 1.54
C CYS A 56 4.60 21.13 2.83
N LEU A 57 5.00 20.29 3.79
CA LEU A 57 4.38 20.19 5.11
C LEU A 57 5.48 20.39 6.17
N PRO A 58 5.41 21.44 7.03
CA PRO A 58 6.44 21.74 8.02
C PRO A 58 6.69 20.60 9.01
N GLN A 59 5.65 19.81 9.32
CA GLN A 59 5.75 18.63 10.20
C GLN A 59 6.61 17.50 9.61
N PHE A 60 6.92 17.55 8.31
CA PHE A 60 7.65 16.50 7.59
C PHE A 60 8.83 17.07 6.78
N PRO A 61 9.89 17.57 7.46
CA PRO A 61 11.02 18.19 6.77
C PRO A 61 11.92 17.19 6.03
N THR A 62 11.81 15.89 6.33
CA THR A 62 12.70 14.86 5.78
C THR A 62 11.95 13.64 5.25
N ARG A 63 12.61 12.86 4.38
CA ARG A 63 12.10 11.54 3.97
C ARG A 63 11.88 10.61 5.16
N LYS A 64 12.78 10.69 6.15
CA LYS A 64 12.73 9.84 7.36
C LYS A 64 11.49 10.12 8.20
N SER A 65 11.11 11.39 8.38
CA SER A 65 9.90 11.76 9.12
C SER A 65 8.64 11.20 8.45
N VAL A 66 8.57 11.20 7.11
CA VAL A 66 7.44 10.61 6.38
C VAL A 66 7.39 9.08 6.55
N MET A 67 8.53 8.39 6.46
CA MET A 67 8.59 6.94 6.65
C MET A 67 8.16 6.52 8.07
N LEU A 68 8.57 7.27 9.09
CA LEU A 68 8.17 7.00 10.47
C LEU A 68 6.66 7.21 10.67
N TYR A 69 6.11 8.30 10.12
CA TYR A 69 4.68 8.57 10.15
C TYR A 69 3.86 7.47 9.46
N ALA A 70 4.29 7.03 8.28
CA ALA A 70 3.64 5.92 7.58
C ALA A 70 3.68 4.64 8.42
N ALA A 71 4.83 4.32 9.02
CA ALA A 71 4.96 3.16 9.89
C ALA A 71 4.09 3.24 11.17
N GLU A 72 3.80 4.44 11.67
CA GLU A 72 2.90 4.61 12.81
C GLU A 72 1.42 4.53 12.42
N THR A 73 1.08 4.97 11.20
CA THR A 73 -0.31 5.16 10.78
C THR A 73 -0.89 3.93 10.07
N ILE A 74 -0.08 3.19 9.30
CA ILE A 74 -0.54 2.01 8.55
C ILE A 74 -1.22 0.96 9.46
N PRO A 75 -0.71 0.61 10.66
CA PRO A 75 -1.38 -0.34 11.54
C PRO A 75 -2.78 0.12 12.01
N LYS A 76 -3.03 1.45 12.00
CA LYS A 76 -4.29 2.05 12.41
C LYS A 76 -5.34 2.07 11.28
N LEU A 77 -4.98 1.66 10.06
CA LEU A 77 -5.91 1.60 8.92
C LEU A 77 -7.02 0.58 9.17
N LYS A 78 -8.26 0.95 8.82
CA LYS A 78 -9.44 0.08 8.94
C LYS A 78 -9.26 -1.25 8.18
N THR A 79 -8.58 -1.20 7.04
CA THR A 79 -8.26 -2.35 6.19
C THR A 79 -7.33 -3.37 6.86
N ARG A 80 -6.54 -2.95 7.86
CA ARG A 80 -5.69 -3.81 8.68
C ARG A 80 -6.42 -4.30 9.93
N THR A 81 -7.17 -3.42 10.61
CA THR A 81 -7.85 -3.77 11.87
C THR A 81 -9.02 -4.74 11.69
N GLN A 82 -9.69 -4.75 10.53
CA GLN A 82 -10.75 -5.74 10.25
C GLN A 82 -10.23 -7.15 9.88
N LYS A 83 -8.95 -7.29 9.50
CA LYS A 83 -8.37 -8.63 9.18
C LYS A 83 -8.12 -9.50 10.40
N MET A 84 -8.16 -8.94 11.62
CA MET A 84 -8.10 -9.73 12.86
C MET A 84 -9.39 -10.52 13.16
N GLY A 85 -10.39 -10.51 12.27
CA GLY A 85 -11.62 -11.29 12.37
C GLY A 85 -11.75 -12.47 11.39
N GLY A 86 -10.69 -12.87 10.67
CA GLY A 86 -10.81 -13.98 9.72
C GLY A 86 -9.50 -14.38 9.07
N SER A 87 -8.93 -15.47 9.58
CA SER A 87 -8.02 -16.43 8.95
C SER A 87 -6.94 -15.92 7.99
N ASP A 88 -5.70 -16.25 8.36
CA ASP A 88 -4.65 -16.71 7.45
C ASP A 88 -5.24 -17.25 6.13
N GLN A 89 -4.94 -16.56 5.02
CA GLN A 89 -5.17 -17.10 3.69
C GLN A 89 -3.87 -17.00 2.92
N SER A 90 -3.02 -17.99 3.16
CA SER A 90 -2.59 -18.93 2.13
C SER A 90 -2.54 -18.39 0.69
N LEU A 91 -1.34 -18.42 0.13
CA LEU A 91 -1.07 -18.77 -1.26
C LEU A 91 -2.23 -19.55 -1.93
N GLN A 92 -2.94 -18.96 -2.91
CA GLN A 92 -3.47 -19.77 -4.01
C GLN A 92 -3.71 -18.98 -5.31
N GLN A 93 -2.89 -19.37 -6.27
CA GLN A 93 -3.03 -19.35 -7.72
C GLN A 93 -4.39 -19.89 -8.21
N GLY A 94 -4.95 -19.32 -9.28
CA GLY A 94 -5.93 -20.03 -10.11
C GLY A 94 -7.01 -19.19 -10.78
N GLU A 95 -6.76 -18.82 -12.04
CA GLU A 95 -7.82 -18.61 -13.04
C GLU A 95 -8.74 -19.85 -13.11
N GLY A 96 -10.05 -19.65 -13.23
CA GLY A 96 -10.99 -20.76 -13.42
C GLY A 96 -12.44 -20.28 -13.48
N GLY A 97 -13.02 -20.34 -14.68
CA GLY A 97 -14.27 -19.68 -15.05
C GLY A 97 -15.53 -20.16 -14.31
N LYS A 98 -16.42 -19.20 -14.01
CA LYS A 98 -17.82 -19.46 -13.62
C LYS A 98 -18.65 -19.78 -14.87
N LYS A 99 -18.87 -21.07 -15.14
CA LYS A 99 -19.95 -21.57 -16.01
C LYS A 99 -21.02 -22.21 -15.13
N GLY A 100 -21.96 -21.42 -14.63
CA GLY A 100 -23.16 -21.89 -13.92
C GLY A 100 -24.37 -21.84 -14.84
N LYS A 101 -24.84 -22.99 -15.33
CA LYS A 101 -26.15 -23.12 -15.98
C LYS A 101 -26.91 -24.27 -15.32
N GLY A 102 -27.66 -23.92 -14.28
CA GLY A 102 -28.64 -24.82 -13.64
C GLY A 102 -30.05 -24.36 -13.97
N LYS A 103 -30.86 -25.26 -14.54
CA LYS A 103 -32.31 -25.41 -14.28
C LYS A 103 -32.82 -26.63 -15.04
N LYS A 104 -32.94 -27.77 -14.35
CA LYS A 104 -33.74 -28.91 -14.78
C LYS A 104 -35.16 -28.71 -14.21
N LYS A 105 -36.14 -28.54 -15.09
CA LYS A 105 -37.58 -28.62 -14.82
C LYS A 105 -38.18 -29.53 -15.89
N LYS A 106 -38.50 -30.76 -15.50
CA LYS A 106 -39.70 -31.57 -15.78
C LYS A 106 -39.38 -33.02 -15.41
#